data_AF-A0A930ESW7-F1
#
_entry.id   AF-A0A930ESW7-F1
#
_cell.length_a   1.000
_cell.length_b   1.000
_cell.length_c   1.000
_cell.angle_alpha   90.00
_cell.angle_beta   90.00
_cell.angle_gamma   90.00
#
_symmetry.space_group_name_H-M   'P 1'
#
loop_
_entity.id
_entity.type
_entity.pdbx_description
1 polymer ?
#
loop_
_entity_poly.entity_id
_entity_poly.type
_entity_poly.pdbx_seq_one_letter_code
_entity_poly.pdbx_strand_id
1 'polypeptide(L)' 'MLGYSGYVEHSDFYIRPQSYDDAFNFLCQLAEESGESTFYIGKAKPNGYDFDLESVTEVVFDGYDWVKSE' A
#
# COMPACT_ATOMS: atom_id res chain seq x y z
N MET A 1 14.44 -7.96 -4.81
CA MET A 1 13.19 -7.49 -4.20
C MET A 1 13.08 -6.01 -4.49
N LEU A 2 11.98 -5.53 -5.07
CA LEU A 2 11.86 -4.13 -5.54
C LEU A 2 11.52 -3.14 -4.43
N GLY A 3 11.21 -3.65 -3.23
CA GLY A 3 10.78 -2.86 -2.07
C GLY A 3 9.35 -3.22 -1.70
N TYR A 4 8.60 -2.21 -1.29
CA TYR A 4 7.18 -2.27 -0.99
C TYR A 4 6.39 -1.39 -1.95
N SER A 5 5.20 -1.84 -2.29
CA SER A 5 4.23 -1.11 -3.08
C SER A 5 2.84 -1.44 -2.54
N GLY A 6 1.82 -0.79 -3.08
CA GLY A 6 0.47 -0.87 -2.56
C GLY A 6 -0.51 -0.08 -3.38
N TYR A 7 -1.77 -0.11 -2.95
CA TYR A 7 -2.89 0.57 -3.57
C TYR A 7 -3.92 0.90 -2.50
N VAL A 8 -4.74 1.90 -2.77
CA VAL A 8 -5.95 2.22 -1.99
C VAL A 8 -7.14 1.49 -2.64
N GLU A 9 -8.21 1.24 -1.90
CA GLU A 9 -9.32 0.35 -2.27
C GLU A 9 -9.94 0.64 -3.66
N HIS A 10 -10.02 1.91 -4.07
CA HIS A 10 -10.54 2.30 -5.38
C HIS A 10 -9.45 2.74 -6.39
N SER A 11 -8.19 2.38 -6.15
CA SER A 11 -7.10 2.63 -7.09
C SER A 11 -6.86 1.43 -8.03
N ASP A 12 -6.88 1.70 -9.33
CA ASP A 12 -6.52 0.72 -10.38
C ASP A 12 -5.00 0.51 -10.53
N PHE A 13 -4.18 1.28 -9.80
CA PHE A 13 -2.73 1.29 -9.95
C PHE A 13 -1.98 1.07 -8.63
N TYR A 14 -0.86 0.37 -8.74
CA TYR A 14 0.14 0.28 -7.69
C TYR A 14 1.02 1.52 -7.65
N ILE A 15 1.36 1.97 -6.44
CA ILE A 15 2.41 2.98 -6.27
C ILE A 15 3.76 2.40 -6.69
N ARG A 16 4.70 3.28 -7.06
CA ARG A 16 6.06 2.84 -7.41
C ARG A 16 6.70 2.11 -6.21
N PRO A 17 7.38 0.95 -6.43
CA PRO A 17 8.09 0.28 -5.36
C PRO A 17 9.14 1.18 -4.69
N GLN A 18 9.10 1.24 -3.36
CA GLN A 18 9.98 2.05 -2.52
C GLN A 18 10.24 1.40 -1.16
N SER A 19 10.87 2.12 -0.22
CA SER A 19 11.06 1.58 1.14
C SER A 19 9.72 1.33 1.83
N TYR A 20 9.68 0.49 2.86
CA TYR A 20 8.44 0.23 3.60
C TYR A 20 7.85 1.53 4.17
N ASP A 21 8.68 2.33 4.86
CA ASP A 21 8.23 3.55 5.52
C ASP A 21 7.73 4.59 4.50
N ASP A 22 8.41 4.74 3.37
CA ASP A 22 7.97 5.65 2.31
C ASP A 22 6.66 5.17 1.67
N ALA A 23 6.54 3.86 1.38
CA ALA A 23 5.32 3.26 0.83
C ALA A 23 4.14 3.42 1.78
N PHE A 24 4.36 3.16 3.07
CA PHE A 24 3.35 3.28 4.11
C PHE A 24 2.87 4.73 4.24
N ASN A 25 3.79 5.69 4.44
CA ASN A 25 3.43 7.09 4.59
C ASN A 25 2.71 7.64 3.35
N PHE A 26 3.16 7.26 2.16
CA PHE A 26 2.51 7.66 0.91
C PHE A 26 1.10 7.07 0.79
N LEU A 27 0.89 5.80 1.16
CA LEU A 27 -0.42 5.18 1.12
C LEU A 27 -1.38 5.77 2.16
N CYS A 28 -0.90 6.12 3.37
CA CYS A 28 -1.69 6.86 4.35
C CYS A 28 -2.17 8.20 3.76
N GLN A 29 -1.25 8.99 3.21
CA GLN A 29 -1.58 10.27 2.59
C GLN A 29 -2.56 10.08 1.41
N LEU A 30 -2.30 9.10 0.55
CA LEU A 30 -3.14 8.83 -0.61
C LEU A 30 -4.56 8.42 -0.21
N ALA A 31 -4.70 7.60 0.83
CA ALA A 31 -6.00 7.19 1.35
C ALA A 31 -6.75 8.38 1.97
N GLU A 32 -6.08 9.20 2.78
CA GLU A 32 -6.65 10.43 3.36
C GLU A 32 -7.12 11.42 2.28
N GLU A 33 -6.29 11.69 1.27
CA GLU A 33 -6.62 12.59 0.16
C GLU A 33 -7.74 12.04 -0.73
N SER A 34 -7.88 10.71 -0.81
CA SER A 34 -8.93 10.03 -1.57
C SER A 34 -10.20 9.78 -0.77
N GLY A 35 -10.22 10.13 0.53
CA GLY A 35 -11.36 9.89 1.42
C GLY A 35 -11.59 8.41 1.75
N GLU A 36 -10.54 7.59 1.63
CA GLU A 36 -10.57 6.16 1.93
C GLU A 36 -10.03 5.89 3.34
N SER A 37 -10.60 4.88 4.00
CA SER A 37 -10.16 4.43 5.32
C SER A 37 -9.34 3.15 5.27
N THR A 38 -9.00 2.65 4.08
CA THR A 38 -8.33 1.37 3.89
C THR A 38 -7.33 1.47 2.75
N PHE A 39 -6.15 0.88 2.93
CA PHE A 39 -5.19 0.65 1.86
C PHE A 39 -4.49 -0.70 2.03
N TYR A 40 -3.79 -1.12 0.98
CA TYR A 40 -3.09 -2.39 0.91
C TYR A 40 -1.62 -2.14 0.62
N ILE A 41 -0.73 -2.78 1.40
CA ILE A 41 0.72 -2.70 1.20
C ILE A 41 1.32 -4.10 1.16
N GLY A 42 2.23 -4.35 0.21
CA GLY A 42 2.88 -5.64 0.01
C GLY A 42 4.29 -5.51 -0.52
N LYS A 43 5.02 -6.63 -0.53
CA LYS A 43 6.36 -6.73 -1.09
C LYS A 43 6.27 -6.79 -2.61
N ALA A 44 6.95 -5.86 -3.28
CA ALA A 44 7.01 -5.84 -4.73
C ALA A 44 8.01 -6.90 -5.25
N LYS A 45 7.50 -7.88 -5.98
CA LYS A 45 8.28 -8.96 -6.60
C LYS A 45 8.30 -8.78 -8.12
N PRO A 46 9.49 -8.73 -8.76
CA PRO A 46 9.58 -8.62 -10.21
C PRO A 46 8.79 -9.71 -10.93
N ASN A 47 7.99 -9.33 -11.91
CA ASN A 47 7.26 -10.20 -12.82
C ASN A 47 7.48 -9.71 -14.27
N GLY A 48 8.55 -10.22 -14.91
CA GLY A 48 8.93 -9.79 -16.26
C GLY A 48 9.33 -8.31 -16.29
N TYR A 49 8.53 -7.48 -16.98
CA TYR A 49 8.71 -6.03 -17.10
C TYR A 49 7.95 -5.23 -16.04
N ASP A 50 7.21 -5.90 -15.15
CA ASP A 50 6.39 -5.30 -14.10
C ASP A 50 6.67 -5.97 -12.74
N PHE A 51 5.76 -5.86 -11.78
CA PHE A 51 5.82 -6.53 -10.49
C PHE A 51 4.46 -7.00 -9.97
N ASP A 52 4.49 -8.08 -9.20
CA ASP A 52 3.35 -8.51 -8.39
C ASP A 52 3.55 -8.09 -6.93
N LEU A 53 2.46 -8.00 -6.17
CA LEU A 53 2.49 -7.82 -4.72
C LEU A 53 2.40 -9.17 -4.00
N GLU A 54 3.34 -9.44 -3.11
CA GLU A 54 3.32 -10.59 -2.20
C GLU A 54 3.20 -10.12 -0.74
N SER A 55 2.71 -11.00 0.14
CA SER A 55 2.54 -10.68 1.58
C SER A 55 1.72 -9.40 1.80
N VAL A 56 0.65 -9.24 1.01
CA VAL A 56 -0.22 -8.06 1.06
C VAL A 56 -0.88 -7.99 2.44
N THR A 57 -0.78 -6.83 3.05
CA THR A 57 -1.39 -6.50 4.34
C THR A 57 -2.41 -5.40 4.09
N GLU A 58 -3.64 -5.62 4.53
CA GLU A 58 -4.66 -4.60 4.63
C GLU A 58 -4.37 -3.71 5.85
N VAL A 59 -4.45 -2.40 5.67
CA VAL A 59 -4.27 -1.39 6.71
C VAL A 59 -5.52 -0.53 6.73
N VAL A 60 -6.13 -0.41 7.90
CA VAL A 60 -7.41 0.28 8.11
C VAL A 60 -7.21 1.41 9.11
N PHE A 61 -7.87 2.54 8.87
CA PHE A 61 -7.92 3.65 9.81
C PHE A 61 -8.98 3.38 10.88
N ASP A 62 -8.57 3.29 12.15
CA ASP A 62 -9.47 2.98 13.27
C ASP A 62 -10.16 4.21 13.90
N GLY A 63 -9.90 5.39 13.34
CA GLY A 63 -10.33 6.68 13.88
C GLY A 63 -9.22 7.44 14.63
N TYR A 64 -8.11 6.78 14.95
CA TYR A 64 -6.95 7.35 15.63
C TYR A 64 -5.63 7.10 14.88
N ASP A 65 -5.44 5.89 14.35
CA ASP A 65 -4.21 5.48 13.65
C ASP A 65 -4.49 4.46 12.53
N TRP A 66 -3.48 4.24 11.68
CA TRP A 66 -3.47 3.23 10.63
C TRP A 66 -2.96 1.90 11.18
N VAL A 67 -3.88 0.95 11.35
CA VAL A 67 -3.60 -0.37 11.95
C VAL A 67 -3.72 -1.49 10.93
N LYS A 68 -2.93 -2.54 11.09
CA LYS A 68 -3.08 -3.74 10.25
C LYS A 68 -4.40 -4.42 10.57
N SER A 69 -5.15 -4.79 9.53
CA SER A 69 -6.32 -5.65 9.63
C SER A 69 -5.88 -7.05 10.10
N GLU A 70 -6.60 -7.65 11.05
CA GLU A 70 -6.31 -8.98 11.62
C GLU A 70 -6.71 -10.14 10.69
#